data_AF-A0A847W9N3-F1
#
_entry.id   AF-A0A847W9N3-F1
#
_cell.length_a   1.000
_cell.length_b   1.000
_cell.length_c   1.000
_cell.angle_alpha   90.00
_cell.angle_beta   90.00
_cell.angle_gamma   90.00
#
_symmetry.space_group_name_H-M   'P 1'
#
loop_
_entity.id
_entity.type
_entity.pdbx_description
1 polymer ?
#
loop_
_entity_poly.entity_id
_entity_poly.type
_entity_poly.pdbx_seq_one_letter_code
_entity_poly.pdbx_strand_id
1 'polypeptide(L)'
;AVWTGYELPENMGSSNPATGMWRQVMEAAHRAKGYADKAFEIPSNMVKVTVCVDTGVLATEKCEHEVRGDRTMTLYMTPEQMPTTVCTAHKYVELCKDSYGLYSDRCPPGSKTSGYSVLDLRGLDIEVTTPDWYPDGVYPKKVVWSEYKKEFDEYWEDKTYTEEQYQKAYDAMVKRYEAALENQEIELKKATPYVLSEMTLCRSHQIDPVSGWYILYPYGYLVSPVTGMWYDPVKDILIDQYSKKQVDWKTGYLIDPEDGGFIDPKTGDKVTLTEEQLASYVRDKYSRPPGYGGNLGVGGNDNTGGTGDQEPVNTQTPGDNTEPTPTTPTPTESQRPASDSDLWYTGD
;
A
#
# COMPACT_ATOMS: atom_id res chain seq x y z
N ALA A 1 -31.31 33.55 14.38
CA ALA A 1 -30.49 33.14 15.53
C ALA A 1 -31.39 32.52 16.58
N VAL A 2 -30.90 31.54 17.34
CA VAL A 2 -31.61 30.91 18.47
C VAL A 2 -30.70 30.96 19.67
N TRP A 3 -31.26 31.33 20.81
CA TRP A 3 -30.57 31.33 22.09
C TRP A 3 -31.33 30.41 23.05
N THR A 4 -30.59 29.69 23.87
CA THR A 4 -31.12 28.84 24.94
C THR A 4 -30.32 29.10 26.20
N GLY A 5 -31.02 29.28 27.31
CA GLY A 5 -30.43 29.50 28.61
C GLY A 5 -31.52 29.50 29.68
N TYR A 6 -31.09 29.31 30.92
CA TYR A 6 -31.91 29.61 32.08
C TYR A 6 -31.88 31.12 32.33
N GLU A 7 -32.89 31.61 33.04
CA GLU A 7 -32.95 33.02 33.43
C GLU A 7 -31.85 33.40 34.43
N LEU A 8 -31.41 32.44 35.24
CA LEU A 8 -30.20 32.52 36.05
C LEU A 8 -29.06 31.73 35.36
N PRO A 9 -27.79 32.15 35.52
CA PRO A 9 -26.66 31.49 34.87
C PRO A 9 -26.43 30.10 35.49
N GLU A 10 -27.06 29.08 34.90
CA GLU A 10 -26.98 27.69 35.29
C GLU A 10 -26.39 26.80 34.18
N ASN A 11 -25.81 25.67 34.57
CA ASN A 11 -25.23 24.71 33.64
C ASN A 11 -26.32 23.94 32.88
N MET A 12 -26.30 23.99 31.55
CA MET A 12 -27.26 23.28 30.68
C MET A 12 -26.80 21.87 30.24
N GLY A 13 -25.66 21.38 30.74
CA GLY A 13 -25.06 20.11 30.31
C GLY A 13 -24.29 20.23 28.99
N SER A 14 -23.92 19.08 28.42
CA SER A 14 -23.08 18.98 27.21
C SER A 14 -23.86 18.98 25.89
N SER A 15 -25.19 18.90 25.94
CA SER A 15 -26.02 18.92 24.73
C SER A 15 -26.29 20.37 24.27
N ASN A 16 -26.48 20.57 22.96
CA ASN A 16 -26.79 21.88 22.39
C ASN A 16 -28.29 21.96 21.99
N PRO A 17 -29.19 22.37 22.91
CA PRO A 17 -30.62 22.44 22.63
C PRO A 17 -30.99 23.49 21.56
N ALA A 18 -30.19 24.54 21.40
CA ALA A 18 -30.42 25.57 20.39
C ALA A 18 -30.36 25.00 18.96
N THR A 19 -29.42 24.08 18.69
CA THR A 19 -29.31 23.42 17.37
C THR A 19 -30.55 22.58 17.06
N GLY A 20 -31.03 21.81 18.04
CA GLY A 20 -32.22 20.97 17.89
C GLY A 20 -33.48 21.79 17.63
N MET A 21 -33.65 22.90 18.35
CA MET A 21 -34.78 23.83 18.17
C MET A 21 -34.69 24.60 16.84
N TRP A 22 -33.50 25.08 16.47
CA TRP A 22 -33.29 25.76 15.19
C TRP A 22 -33.67 24.86 14.01
N ARG A 23 -33.21 23.59 14.02
CA ARG A 23 -33.57 22.62 12.98
C ARG A 23 -35.08 22.46 12.85
N GLN A 24 -35.78 22.18 13.94
CA GLN A 24 -37.24 21.97 13.93
C GLN A 24 -38.01 23.18 13.39
N VAL A 25 -37.65 24.39 13.85
CA VAL A 25 -38.30 25.63 13.41
C VAL A 25 -38.00 25.91 11.93
N MET A 26 -36.73 25.78 11.51
CA MET A 26 -36.32 26.11 10.15
C MET A 26 -36.83 25.09 9.13
N GLU A 27 -36.88 23.80 9.45
CA GLU A 27 -37.47 22.77 8.58
C GLU A 27 -38.96 23.04 8.34
N ALA A 28 -39.72 23.36 9.41
CA ALA A 28 -41.13 23.71 9.29
C ALA A 28 -41.33 25.00 8.46
N ALA A 29 -40.52 26.03 8.70
CA ALA A 29 -40.57 27.28 7.96
C ALA A 29 -40.23 27.10 6.47
N HIS A 30 -39.16 26.37 6.15
CA HIS A 30 -38.74 26.08 4.78
C HIS A 30 -39.82 25.27 4.03
N ARG A 31 -40.41 24.25 4.67
CA ARG A 31 -41.50 23.46 4.09
C ARG A 31 -42.74 24.30 3.82
N ALA A 32 -43.16 25.12 4.78
CA ALA A 32 -44.33 25.98 4.63
C ALA A 32 -44.17 27.05 3.54
N LYS A 33 -42.94 27.50 3.31
CA LYS A 33 -42.61 28.48 2.27
C LYS A 33 -42.20 27.87 0.93
N GLY A 34 -42.01 26.55 0.87
CA GLY A 34 -41.53 25.86 -0.33
C GLY A 34 -40.14 26.31 -0.76
N TYR A 35 -39.25 26.66 0.18
CA TYR A 35 -37.89 27.06 -0.15
C TYR A 35 -37.07 25.86 -0.62
N ALA A 36 -36.43 26.03 -1.78
CA ALA A 36 -35.44 25.10 -2.28
C ALA A 36 -34.05 25.40 -1.69
N ASP A 37 -33.16 24.42 -1.73
CA ASP A 37 -31.76 24.62 -1.41
C ASP A 37 -31.16 25.66 -2.36
N LYS A 38 -30.52 26.68 -1.78
CA LYS A 38 -29.92 27.79 -2.52
C LYS A 38 -28.44 27.88 -2.17
N ALA A 39 -27.58 27.90 -3.19
CA ALA A 39 -26.17 28.21 -3.01
C ALA A 39 -25.97 29.70 -2.70
N PHE A 40 -24.94 30.01 -1.94
CA PHE A 40 -24.50 31.40 -1.76
C PHE A 40 -23.93 31.93 -3.08
N GLU A 41 -24.22 33.20 -3.38
CA GLU A 41 -23.62 33.88 -4.52
C GLU A 41 -22.15 34.17 -4.20
N ILE A 42 -21.26 33.76 -5.10
CA ILE A 42 -19.82 34.03 -4.97
C ILE A 42 -19.56 35.45 -5.48
N PRO A 43 -19.00 36.35 -4.65
CA PRO A 43 -18.67 37.70 -5.08
C PRO A 43 -17.70 37.71 -6.29
N SER A 44 -17.85 38.69 -7.18
CA SER A 44 -17.06 38.77 -8.43
C SER A 44 -15.56 38.97 -8.24
N ASN A 45 -15.14 39.43 -7.06
CA ASN A 45 -13.74 39.64 -6.70
C ASN A 45 -13.09 38.41 -6.04
N MET A 46 -13.76 37.27 -6.01
CA MET A 46 -13.22 36.02 -5.49
C MET A 46 -12.63 35.17 -6.61
N VAL A 47 -11.46 34.61 -6.37
CA VAL A 47 -10.76 33.71 -7.29
C VAL A 47 -10.82 32.29 -6.74
N LYS A 48 -11.06 31.33 -7.62
CA LYS A 48 -11.03 29.90 -7.30
C LYS A 48 -9.56 29.43 -7.29
N VAL A 49 -9.09 28.93 -6.16
CA VAL A 49 -7.70 28.51 -5.94
C VAL A 49 -7.67 27.10 -5.37
N THR A 50 -6.80 26.25 -5.91
CA THR A 50 -6.56 24.90 -5.38
C THR A 50 -5.34 24.92 -4.47
N VAL A 51 -5.54 24.59 -3.21
CA VAL A 51 -4.51 24.57 -2.16
C VAL A 51 -4.28 23.16 -1.64
N CYS A 52 -3.09 22.93 -1.11
CA CYS A 52 -2.74 21.70 -0.41
C CYS A 52 -3.38 21.73 0.99
N VAL A 53 -4.12 20.68 1.34
CA VAL A 53 -4.77 20.56 2.66
C VAL A 53 -3.76 20.60 3.80
N ASP A 54 -2.59 19.98 3.63
CA ASP A 54 -1.59 19.88 4.70
C ASP A 54 -0.74 21.15 4.89
N THR A 55 -0.58 22.01 3.88
CA THR A 55 0.32 23.19 3.94
C THR A 55 -0.39 24.53 3.72
N GLY A 56 -1.61 24.53 3.19
CA GLY A 56 -2.36 25.74 2.84
C GLY A 56 -1.83 26.53 1.64
N VAL A 57 -0.70 26.13 1.03
CA VAL A 57 -0.13 26.77 -0.16
C VAL A 57 -0.65 26.13 -1.45
N LEU A 58 -0.26 26.63 -2.64
CA LEU A 58 -0.77 26.14 -3.91
C LEU A 58 -0.47 24.63 -4.08
N ALA A 59 -1.51 23.87 -4.42
CA ALA A 59 -1.41 22.43 -4.62
C ALA A 59 -0.57 22.08 -5.86
N THR A 60 -0.03 20.86 -5.86
CA THR A 60 0.65 20.26 -7.01
C THR A 60 0.09 18.87 -7.26
N GLU A 61 0.46 18.25 -8.39
CA GLU A 61 0.13 16.85 -8.70
C GLU A 61 0.53 15.87 -7.58
N LYS A 62 1.63 16.17 -6.86
CA LYS A 62 2.05 15.33 -5.73
C LYS A 62 1.03 15.35 -4.58
N CYS A 63 0.35 16.46 -4.37
CA CYS A 63 -0.73 16.54 -3.38
C CYS A 63 -1.91 15.66 -3.77
N GLU A 64 -2.23 15.57 -5.06
CA GLU A 64 -3.32 14.74 -5.59
C GLU A 64 -2.98 13.24 -5.49
N HIS A 65 -1.72 12.87 -5.73
CA HIS A 65 -1.24 11.49 -5.70
C HIS A 65 -0.67 11.04 -4.35
N GLU A 66 -1.05 11.68 -3.24
CA GLU A 66 -0.57 11.28 -1.93
C GLU A 66 -1.15 9.92 -1.50
N VAL A 67 -0.41 9.14 -0.72
CA VAL A 67 -0.78 7.77 -0.34
C VAL A 67 -2.12 7.69 0.41
N ARG A 68 -2.52 8.76 1.10
CA ARG A 68 -3.81 8.89 1.81
C ARG A 68 -4.97 9.27 0.90
N GLY A 69 -4.71 9.51 -0.37
CA GLY A 69 -5.64 10.06 -1.36
C GLY A 69 -5.43 11.56 -1.60
N ASP A 70 -6.29 12.14 -2.43
CA ASP A 70 -6.19 13.53 -2.87
C ASP A 70 -6.16 14.52 -1.70
N ARG A 71 -5.03 15.23 -1.57
CA ARG A 71 -4.76 16.27 -0.57
C ARG A 71 -4.97 17.67 -1.11
N THR A 72 -5.73 17.83 -2.19
CA THR A 72 -6.08 19.13 -2.74
C THR A 72 -7.46 19.57 -2.26
N MET A 73 -7.61 20.87 -2.03
CA MET A 73 -8.88 21.49 -1.69
C MET A 73 -9.03 22.77 -2.50
N THR A 74 -10.20 22.93 -3.13
CA THR A 74 -10.50 24.16 -3.86
C THR A 74 -11.27 25.14 -2.99
N LEU A 75 -10.74 26.35 -2.86
CA LEU A 75 -11.32 27.45 -2.10
C LEU A 75 -11.60 28.64 -3.01
N TYR A 76 -12.50 29.52 -2.57
CA TYR A 76 -12.62 30.87 -3.12
C TYR A 76 -11.91 31.84 -2.19
N MET A 77 -10.99 32.64 -2.72
CA MET A 77 -10.17 33.59 -1.95
C MET A 77 -10.13 34.94 -2.64
N THR A 78 -9.91 36.02 -1.89
CA THR A 78 -9.58 37.31 -2.52
C THR A 78 -8.16 37.24 -3.07
N PRO A 79 -7.83 37.98 -4.15
CA PRO A 79 -6.49 37.93 -4.77
C PRO A 79 -5.34 38.20 -3.79
N GLU A 80 -5.56 39.05 -2.79
CA GLU A 80 -4.56 39.43 -1.78
C GLU A 80 -4.26 38.31 -0.77
N GLN A 81 -5.19 37.38 -0.57
CA GLN A 81 -5.05 36.25 0.37
C GLN A 81 -4.53 34.98 -0.31
N MET A 82 -4.38 34.98 -1.64
CA MET A 82 -3.95 33.80 -2.36
C MET A 82 -2.50 33.45 -2.01
N PRO A 83 -2.21 32.17 -1.72
CA PRO A 83 -0.83 31.74 -1.59
C PRO A 83 -0.10 31.91 -2.93
N THR A 84 1.16 32.36 -2.88
CA THR A 84 2.01 32.57 -4.05
C THR A 84 3.06 31.46 -4.22
N THR A 85 3.24 30.62 -3.21
CA THR A 85 4.18 29.51 -3.20
C THR A 85 3.47 28.20 -3.51
N VAL A 86 4.22 27.26 -4.08
CA VAL A 86 3.75 25.90 -4.37
C VAL A 86 4.16 24.94 -3.27
N CYS A 87 3.35 23.91 -3.04
CA CYS A 87 3.62 22.89 -2.04
C CYS A 87 4.87 22.07 -2.42
N THR A 88 5.83 22.01 -1.50
CA THR A 88 7.05 21.20 -1.60
C THR A 88 7.07 20.04 -0.61
N ALA A 89 6.07 19.95 0.26
CA ALA A 89 5.98 18.95 1.32
C ALA A 89 5.72 17.54 0.76
N HIS A 90 5.05 17.42 -0.37
CA HIS A 90 4.74 16.12 -0.96
C HIS A 90 5.88 15.63 -1.87
N LYS A 91 6.33 14.39 -1.68
CA LYS A 91 7.42 13.78 -2.47
C LYS A 91 7.02 12.41 -2.97
N TYR A 92 7.22 12.19 -4.27
CA TYR A 92 7.05 10.86 -4.86
C TYR A 92 8.03 9.87 -4.25
N VAL A 93 7.51 8.69 -3.94
CA VAL A 93 8.27 7.57 -3.40
C VAL A 93 7.87 6.28 -4.11
N GLU A 94 8.71 5.28 -3.97
CA GLU A 94 8.44 3.93 -4.43
C GLU A 94 8.02 3.12 -3.20
N LEU A 95 6.86 2.49 -3.27
CA LEU A 95 6.32 1.70 -2.18
C LEU A 95 6.27 0.23 -2.56
N CYS A 96 6.22 -0.63 -1.55
CA CYS A 96 5.87 -2.02 -1.73
C CYS A 96 4.35 -2.20 -1.64
N LYS A 97 3.72 -2.79 -2.65
CA LYS A 97 2.26 -3.04 -2.69
C LYS A 97 1.76 -3.95 -1.56
N ASP A 98 2.63 -4.79 -1.01
CA ASP A 98 2.26 -5.79 -0.01
C ASP A 98 2.37 -5.26 1.43
N SER A 99 3.33 -4.36 1.69
CA SER A 99 3.61 -3.85 3.04
C SER A 99 3.29 -2.37 3.22
N TYR A 100 3.09 -1.65 2.11
CA TYR A 100 3.02 -0.19 2.04
C TYR A 100 4.23 0.56 2.64
N GLY A 101 5.31 -0.16 2.96
CA GLY A 101 6.60 0.42 3.31
C GLY A 101 7.39 0.87 2.07
N LEU A 102 8.49 1.58 2.29
CA LEU A 102 9.37 2.03 1.20
C LEU A 102 9.95 0.81 0.45
N TYR A 103 9.86 0.84 -0.87
CA TYR A 103 10.40 -0.20 -1.73
C TYR A 103 11.93 -0.30 -1.53
N SER A 104 12.44 -1.53 -1.60
CA SER A 104 13.89 -1.81 -1.48
C SER A 104 14.25 -3.03 -2.31
N ASP A 105 15.54 -3.30 -2.46
CA ASP A 105 16.07 -4.49 -3.15
C ASP A 105 15.61 -5.83 -2.53
N ARG A 106 15.00 -5.78 -1.32
CA ARG A 106 14.41 -6.94 -0.67
C ARG A 106 12.99 -7.26 -1.11
N CYS A 107 12.37 -6.36 -1.86
CA CYS A 107 11.02 -6.52 -2.38
C CYS A 107 11.04 -7.34 -3.69
N PRO A 108 10.13 -8.29 -3.88
CA PRO A 108 10.09 -9.12 -5.08
C PRO A 108 9.81 -8.28 -6.35
N PRO A 109 10.22 -8.77 -7.53
CA PRO A 109 9.86 -8.16 -8.79
C PRO A 109 8.34 -8.03 -8.91
N GLY A 110 7.86 -6.87 -9.37
CA GLY A 110 6.42 -6.60 -9.52
C GLY A 110 5.68 -6.29 -8.22
N SER A 111 6.35 -6.19 -7.06
CA SER A 111 5.75 -5.61 -5.84
C SER A 111 5.99 -4.11 -5.71
N LYS A 112 6.77 -3.52 -6.62
CA LYS A 112 6.98 -2.08 -6.69
C LYS A 112 5.70 -1.39 -7.15
N THR A 113 5.27 -0.38 -6.39
CA THR A 113 4.26 0.57 -6.82
C THR A 113 4.86 1.97 -6.83
N SER A 114 4.56 2.73 -7.87
CA SER A 114 5.11 4.07 -8.14
C SER A 114 3.97 5.04 -8.43
N GLY A 115 4.27 6.33 -8.45
CA GLY A 115 3.26 7.37 -8.64
C GLY A 115 2.52 7.76 -7.36
N TYR A 116 2.92 7.23 -6.20
CA TYR A 116 2.44 7.68 -4.90
C TYR A 116 3.40 8.67 -4.28
N SER A 117 2.85 9.71 -3.67
CA SER A 117 3.59 10.70 -2.88
C SER A 117 3.33 10.51 -1.39
N VAL A 118 4.27 10.98 -0.57
CA VAL A 118 4.18 10.99 0.90
C VAL A 118 4.64 12.34 1.43
N LEU A 119 4.34 12.61 2.69
CA LEU A 119 4.64 13.89 3.32
C LEU A 119 6.08 13.93 3.85
N ASP A 120 6.88 14.90 3.40
CA ASP A 120 8.23 15.16 3.87
C ASP A 120 8.28 16.50 4.61
N LEU A 121 8.35 16.41 5.94
CA LEU A 121 8.37 17.56 6.84
C LEU A 121 9.76 18.17 7.03
N ARG A 122 10.82 17.59 6.43
CA ARG A 122 12.18 18.08 6.63
C ARG A 122 12.32 19.51 6.12
N GLY A 123 12.71 20.42 7.02
CA GLY A 123 12.88 21.83 6.70
C GLY A 123 11.57 22.62 6.61
N LEU A 124 10.44 22.03 7.03
CA LEU A 124 9.15 22.71 7.15
C LEU A 124 8.78 22.84 8.63
N ASP A 125 8.32 24.02 9.03
CA ASP A 125 7.76 24.28 10.36
C ASP A 125 6.24 24.20 10.27
N ILE A 126 5.72 22.97 10.11
CA ILE A 126 4.29 22.69 9.99
C ILE A 126 3.88 21.57 10.94
N GLU A 127 2.76 21.75 11.63
CA GLU A 127 2.16 20.71 12.47
C GLU A 127 1.14 19.93 11.65
N VAL A 128 1.36 18.61 11.54
CA VAL A 128 0.43 17.71 10.85
C VAL A 128 -0.70 17.36 11.80
N THR A 129 -1.91 17.83 11.49
CA THR A 129 -3.12 17.59 12.31
C THR A 129 -3.98 16.44 11.81
N THR A 130 -3.57 15.81 10.71
CA THR A 130 -4.31 14.73 10.07
C THR A 130 -4.05 13.40 10.76
N PRO A 131 -5.07 12.55 10.94
CA PRO A 131 -4.90 11.26 11.62
C PRO A 131 -4.02 10.29 10.82
N ASP A 132 -3.60 9.22 11.49
CA ASP A 132 -2.89 8.08 10.90
C ASP A 132 -3.67 7.46 9.73
N TRP A 133 -2.94 6.92 8.74
CA TRP A 133 -3.54 6.37 7.53
C TRP A 133 -3.66 4.85 7.54
N TYR A 134 -4.79 4.35 7.04
CA TYR A 134 -5.12 2.94 6.93
C TYR A 134 -5.29 2.55 5.45
N PRO A 135 -4.47 1.62 4.92
CA PRO A 135 -4.50 1.26 3.49
C PRO A 135 -5.82 0.70 2.98
N ASP A 136 -6.61 0.06 3.85
CA ASP A 136 -7.95 -0.48 3.52
C ASP A 136 -9.06 0.58 3.64
N GLY A 137 -8.73 1.81 4.09
CA GLY A 137 -9.69 2.86 4.37
C GLY A 137 -10.54 2.60 5.62
N VAL A 138 -10.25 1.55 6.39
CA VAL A 138 -11.01 1.16 7.57
C VAL A 138 -10.31 1.70 8.81
N TYR A 139 -10.78 2.84 9.27
CA TYR A 139 -10.32 3.41 10.54
C TYR A 139 -10.90 2.60 11.71
N PRO A 140 -10.07 2.15 12.67
CA PRO A 140 -10.58 1.42 13.82
C PRO A 140 -11.56 2.29 14.61
N LYS A 141 -12.75 1.74 14.90
CA LYS A 141 -13.76 2.45 15.71
C LYS A 141 -13.16 2.68 17.09
N LYS A 142 -13.20 3.94 17.56
CA LYS A 142 -12.80 4.27 18.93
C LYS A 142 -13.71 3.56 19.92
N VAL A 143 -13.12 2.78 20.82
CA VAL A 143 -13.84 2.12 21.92
C VAL A 143 -14.09 3.15 23.02
N VAL A 144 -15.35 3.34 23.41
CA VAL A 144 -15.76 4.37 24.37
C VAL A 144 -16.54 3.72 25.51
N TRP A 145 -16.05 3.89 26.75
CA TRP A 145 -16.66 3.31 27.95
C TRP A 145 -18.14 3.67 28.11
N SER A 146 -18.52 4.92 27.81
CA SER A 146 -19.90 5.39 27.96
C SER A 146 -20.89 4.66 27.05
N GLU A 147 -20.47 4.17 25.88
CA GLU A 147 -21.34 3.36 25.00
C GLU A 147 -21.65 2.00 25.67
N TYR A 148 -20.62 1.31 26.17
CA TYR A 148 -20.76 0.04 26.88
C TYR A 148 -21.60 0.18 28.15
N LYS A 149 -21.35 1.23 28.93
CA LYS A 149 -22.10 1.51 30.16
C LYS A 149 -23.56 1.82 29.87
N LYS A 150 -23.85 2.57 28.81
CA LYS A 150 -25.21 2.87 28.38
C LYS A 150 -25.96 1.61 27.94
N GLU A 151 -25.36 0.79 27.08
CA GLU A 151 -25.96 -0.48 26.64
C GLU A 151 -26.23 -1.43 27.83
N PHE A 152 -25.31 -1.45 28.79
CA PHE A 152 -25.50 -2.18 30.03
C PHE A 152 -26.69 -1.60 30.80
N ASP A 153 -26.68 -0.31 31.13
CA ASP A 153 -27.74 0.30 31.92
C ASP A 153 -29.13 0.11 31.29
N GLU A 154 -29.26 0.29 29.97
CA GLU A 154 -30.50 0.05 29.22
C GLU A 154 -30.98 -1.42 29.31
N TYR A 155 -30.06 -2.38 29.26
CA TYR A 155 -30.39 -3.80 29.40
C TYR A 155 -30.84 -4.18 30.82
N TRP A 156 -30.32 -3.46 31.83
CA TRP A 156 -30.51 -3.79 33.25
C TRP A 156 -31.58 -2.93 33.96
N GLU A 157 -32.11 -1.88 33.32
CA GLU A 157 -33.06 -0.92 33.92
C GLU A 157 -34.39 -1.54 34.38
N ASP A 158 -34.91 -2.57 33.69
CA ASP A 158 -36.25 -3.14 33.93
C ASP A 158 -36.21 -4.57 34.50
N LYS A 159 -35.12 -4.96 35.19
CA LYS A 159 -34.93 -6.36 35.61
C LYS A 159 -34.70 -6.51 37.10
N THR A 160 -35.41 -7.46 37.71
CA THR A 160 -35.27 -7.83 39.12
C THR A 160 -34.21 -8.92 39.29
N TYR A 161 -33.02 -8.52 39.75
CA TYR A 161 -31.89 -9.43 39.97
C TYR A 161 -31.25 -9.23 41.35
N THR A 162 -30.47 -10.21 41.78
CA THR A 162 -29.64 -10.09 42.99
C THR A 162 -28.39 -9.24 42.72
N GLU A 163 -27.85 -8.63 43.76
CA GLU A 163 -26.62 -7.82 43.70
C GLU A 163 -25.42 -8.61 43.12
N GLU A 164 -25.34 -9.91 43.44
CA GLU A 164 -24.31 -10.81 42.90
C GLU A 164 -24.46 -11.02 41.38
N GLN A 165 -25.68 -11.14 40.88
CA GLN A 165 -25.95 -11.28 39.44
C GLN A 165 -25.59 -10.00 38.68
N TYR A 166 -25.89 -8.84 39.26
CA TYR A 166 -25.52 -7.54 38.71
C TYR A 166 -23.99 -7.40 38.62
N GLN A 167 -23.28 -7.66 39.73
CA GLN A 167 -21.83 -7.50 39.78
C GLN A 167 -21.14 -8.42 38.78
N LYS A 168 -21.57 -9.70 38.70
CA LYS A 168 -21.03 -10.65 37.72
C LYS A 168 -21.22 -10.18 36.27
N ALA A 169 -22.37 -9.58 35.97
CA ALA A 169 -22.63 -9.05 34.63
C ALA A 169 -21.82 -7.78 34.34
N TYR A 170 -21.66 -6.92 35.35
CA TYR A 170 -20.85 -5.71 35.25
C TYR A 170 -19.38 -6.07 34.97
N ASP A 171 -18.81 -7.02 35.72
CA ASP A 171 -17.45 -7.51 35.51
C ASP A 171 -17.28 -8.13 34.11
N ALA A 172 -18.29 -8.86 33.62
CA ALA A 172 -18.29 -9.40 32.26
C ALA A 172 -18.36 -8.30 31.18
N MET A 173 -19.04 -7.18 31.44
CA MET A 173 -19.03 -6.01 30.56
C MET A 173 -17.65 -5.33 30.57
N VAL A 174 -17.07 -5.09 31.75
CA VAL A 174 -15.70 -4.54 31.88
C VAL A 174 -14.72 -5.37 31.06
N LYS A 175 -14.75 -6.70 31.19
CA LYS A 175 -13.86 -7.59 30.44
C LYS A 175 -14.04 -7.49 28.92
N ARG A 176 -15.28 -7.31 28.44
CA ARG A 176 -15.55 -7.10 27.00
C ARG A 176 -15.00 -5.75 26.53
N TYR A 177 -15.10 -4.72 27.36
CA TYR A 177 -14.52 -3.41 27.07
C TYR A 177 -12.99 -3.46 26.99
N GLU A 178 -12.33 -4.13 27.93
CA GLU A 178 -10.87 -4.33 27.93
C GLU A 178 -10.41 -5.11 26.69
N ALA A 179 -11.09 -6.20 26.33
CA ALA A 179 -10.78 -6.95 25.11
C ALA A 179 -11.00 -6.11 23.83
N ALA A 180 -12.01 -5.23 23.82
CA ALA A 180 -12.22 -4.31 22.70
C ALA A 180 -11.11 -3.26 22.60
N LEU A 181 -10.63 -2.72 23.73
CA LEU A 181 -9.47 -1.81 23.75
C LEU A 181 -8.20 -2.49 23.20
N GLU A 182 -7.92 -3.73 23.64
CA GLU A 182 -6.77 -4.49 23.15
C GLU A 182 -6.85 -4.72 21.63
N ASN A 183 -8.02 -5.13 21.14
CA ASN A 183 -8.24 -5.25 19.69
C ASN A 183 -8.06 -3.90 18.97
N GLN A 184 -8.55 -2.80 19.53
CA GLN A 184 -8.35 -1.47 18.95
C GLN A 184 -6.85 -1.14 18.87
N GLU A 185 -6.05 -1.42 19.90
CA GLU A 185 -4.59 -1.22 19.85
C GLU A 185 -3.90 -2.07 18.77
N ILE A 186 -4.36 -3.31 18.56
CA ILE A 186 -3.85 -4.17 17.48
C ILE A 186 -4.18 -3.58 16.11
N GLU A 187 -5.41 -3.12 15.90
CA GLU A 187 -5.83 -2.49 14.65
C GLU A 187 -5.09 -1.18 14.40
N LEU A 188 -4.89 -0.33 15.43
CA LEU A 188 -4.12 0.91 15.33
C LEU A 188 -2.68 0.67 14.86
N LYS A 189 -2.07 -0.47 15.24
CA LYS A 189 -0.72 -0.85 14.78
C LYS A 189 -0.64 -1.22 13.30
N LYS A 190 -1.78 -1.42 12.62
CA LYS A 190 -1.82 -1.63 11.16
C LYS A 190 -1.73 -0.33 10.36
N ALA A 191 -1.84 0.82 11.02
CA ALA A 191 -1.64 2.10 10.36
C ALA A 191 -0.29 2.14 9.65
N THR A 192 -0.29 2.64 8.42
CA THR A 192 0.94 2.81 7.66
C THR A 192 1.40 4.27 7.80
N PRO A 193 2.66 4.51 8.25
CA PRO A 193 3.21 5.85 8.27
C PRO A 193 3.20 6.48 6.87
N TYR A 194 2.79 7.74 6.79
CA TYR A 194 2.75 8.52 5.55
C TYR A 194 3.67 9.75 5.61
N VAL A 195 4.34 9.95 6.75
CA VAL A 195 5.41 10.92 6.90
C VAL A 195 6.72 10.22 6.57
N LEU A 196 7.46 10.73 5.59
CA LEU A 196 8.65 10.09 5.02
C LEU A 196 9.71 9.72 6.05
N SER A 197 9.89 10.53 7.11
CA SER A 197 10.84 10.25 8.19
C SER A 197 10.42 9.12 9.12
N GLU A 198 9.13 8.77 9.14
CA GLU A 198 8.55 7.71 9.96
C GLU A 198 8.40 6.40 9.17
N MET A 199 8.45 6.48 7.83
CA MET A 199 8.42 5.32 6.97
C MET A 199 9.69 4.49 7.12
N THR A 200 9.52 3.16 7.02
CA THR A 200 10.64 2.21 7.00
C THR A 200 10.71 1.50 5.66
N LEU A 201 11.90 1.03 5.30
CA LEU A 201 12.05 0.08 4.19
C LEU A 201 11.19 -1.15 4.46
N CYS A 202 10.58 -1.70 3.40
CA CYS A 202 9.80 -2.92 3.48
C CYS A 202 10.61 -4.06 4.13
N ARG A 203 9.99 -4.74 5.11
CA ARG A 203 10.56 -5.92 5.80
C ARG A 203 9.64 -7.14 5.75
N SER A 204 8.56 -7.08 4.96
CA SER A 204 7.57 -8.15 4.89
C SER A 204 8.00 -9.34 4.02
N HIS A 205 9.07 -9.17 3.23
CA HIS A 205 9.58 -10.21 2.32
C HIS A 205 10.81 -10.89 2.91
N GLN A 206 10.83 -12.22 2.85
CA GLN A 206 11.98 -13.02 3.26
C GLN A 206 12.86 -13.31 2.05
N ILE A 207 14.18 -13.31 2.25
CA ILE A 207 15.17 -13.70 1.24
C ILE A 207 15.83 -14.98 1.73
N ASP A 208 15.95 -15.94 0.84
CA ASP A 208 16.74 -17.14 1.08
C ASP A 208 18.23 -16.78 1.10
N PRO A 209 18.95 -17.05 2.21
CA PRO A 209 20.34 -16.63 2.35
C PRO A 209 21.31 -17.38 1.42
N VAL A 210 20.90 -18.51 0.84
CA VAL A 210 21.75 -19.33 -0.04
C VAL A 210 21.71 -18.80 -1.47
N SER A 211 20.52 -18.57 -1.99
CA SER A 211 20.27 -18.14 -3.37
C SER A 211 20.20 -16.63 -3.54
N GLY A 212 19.89 -15.90 -2.46
CA GLY A 212 19.51 -14.49 -2.53
C GLY A 212 18.13 -14.26 -3.16
N TRP A 213 17.37 -15.33 -3.44
CA TRP A 213 16.03 -15.22 -4.03
C TRP A 213 14.96 -15.06 -2.95
N TYR A 214 13.83 -14.44 -3.31
CA TYR A 214 12.72 -14.24 -2.38
C TYR A 214 12.06 -15.56 -2.00
N ILE A 215 11.68 -15.73 -0.73
CA ILE A 215 10.89 -16.86 -0.25
C ILE A 215 9.41 -16.47 -0.23
N LEU A 216 8.60 -17.19 -1.01
CA LEU A 216 7.16 -17.10 -0.99
C LEU A 216 6.59 -17.78 0.26
N TYR A 217 6.19 -16.98 1.25
CA TYR A 217 5.50 -17.46 2.43
C TYR A 217 4.00 -17.68 2.16
N PRO A 218 3.35 -18.73 2.70
CA PRO A 218 3.88 -19.80 3.55
C PRO A 218 4.44 -21.02 2.79
N TYR A 219 4.46 -20.98 1.45
CA TYR A 219 4.73 -22.16 0.62
C TYR A 219 6.20 -22.58 0.58
N GLY A 220 7.14 -21.69 0.91
CA GLY A 220 8.58 -21.97 0.91
C GLY A 220 9.21 -22.01 -0.48
N TYR A 221 8.51 -21.57 -1.53
CA TYR A 221 9.05 -21.48 -2.88
C TYR A 221 10.00 -20.29 -3.02
N LEU A 222 11.05 -20.43 -3.83
CA LEU A 222 11.93 -19.32 -4.19
C LEU A 222 11.41 -18.62 -5.44
N VAL A 223 11.36 -17.30 -5.48
CA VAL A 223 10.90 -16.57 -6.68
C VAL A 223 12.09 -16.02 -7.44
N SER A 224 12.15 -16.37 -8.72
CA SER A 224 13.14 -15.87 -9.65
C SER A 224 13.07 -14.34 -9.74
N PRO A 225 14.19 -13.62 -9.47
CA PRO A 225 14.21 -12.16 -9.57
C PRO A 225 14.09 -11.66 -11.03
N VAL A 226 14.36 -12.53 -12.01
CA VAL A 226 14.33 -12.20 -13.44
C VAL A 226 12.97 -12.48 -14.05
N THR A 227 12.35 -13.60 -13.70
CA THR A 227 11.15 -14.09 -14.39
C THR A 227 9.89 -14.11 -13.53
N GLY A 228 9.99 -13.93 -12.21
CA GLY A 228 8.87 -14.03 -11.28
C GLY A 228 8.35 -15.47 -11.08
N MET A 229 8.97 -16.46 -11.69
CA MET A 229 8.58 -17.87 -11.56
C MET A 229 8.96 -18.44 -10.20
N TRP A 230 8.20 -19.43 -9.74
CA TRP A 230 8.39 -20.07 -8.45
C TRP A 230 9.28 -21.30 -8.62
N TYR A 231 10.18 -21.52 -7.68
CA TYR A 231 11.08 -22.66 -7.62
C TYR A 231 10.79 -23.42 -6.34
N ASP A 232 10.49 -24.71 -6.44
CA ASP A 232 10.34 -25.61 -5.29
C ASP A 232 11.71 -26.22 -4.95
N PRO A 233 12.37 -25.79 -3.84
CA PRO A 233 13.69 -26.29 -3.46
C PRO A 233 13.70 -27.75 -3.02
N VAL A 234 12.55 -28.32 -2.64
CA VAL A 234 12.45 -29.71 -2.20
C VAL A 234 12.30 -30.64 -3.40
N LYS A 235 11.47 -30.24 -4.38
CA LYS A 235 11.21 -31.05 -5.57
C LYS A 235 12.16 -30.79 -6.72
N ASP A 236 12.94 -29.69 -6.65
CA ASP A 236 13.77 -29.21 -7.76
C ASP A 236 12.92 -29.10 -9.04
N ILE A 237 11.84 -28.31 -8.96
CA ILE A 237 10.93 -27.98 -10.07
C ILE A 237 10.69 -26.48 -10.17
N LEU A 238 10.54 -25.99 -11.40
CA LEU A 238 10.10 -24.63 -11.69
C LEU A 238 8.58 -24.64 -11.90
N ILE A 239 7.88 -23.64 -11.39
CA ILE A 239 6.43 -23.53 -11.39
C ILE A 239 6.05 -22.15 -11.91
N ASP A 240 5.12 -22.10 -12.85
CA ASP A 240 4.52 -20.85 -13.30
C ASP A 240 3.60 -20.29 -12.20
N GLN A 241 3.78 -19.01 -11.88
CA GLN A 241 3.04 -18.37 -10.80
C GLN A 241 1.55 -18.17 -11.13
N TYR A 242 1.14 -18.21 -12.38
CA TYR A 242 -0.27 -18.01 -12.75
C TYR A 242 -1.01 -19.33 -12.87
N SER A 243 -0.56 -20.23 -13.73
CA SER A 243 -1.18 -21.53 -13.99
C SER A 243 -0.91 -22.58 -12.90
N LYS A 244 0.09 -22.34 -12.03
CA LYS A 244 0.59 -23.30 -11.02
C LYS A 244 1.12 -24.61 -11.61
N LYS A 245 1.37 -24.65 -12.93
CA LYS A 245 1.92 -25.82 -13.60
C LYS A 245 3.44 -25.81 -13.56
N GLN A 246 4.02 -27.01 -13.58
CA GLN A 246 5.46 -27.18 -13.71
C GLN A 246 5.92 -26.65 -15.07
N VAL A 247 7.09 -26.04 -15.11
CA VAL A 247 7.70 -25.52 -16.33
C VAL A 247 9.00 -26.26 -16.59
N ASP A 248 9.22 -26.62 -17.84
CA ASP A 248 10.50 -27.13 -18.27
C ASP A 248 11.56 -26.03 -18.37
N TRP A 249 12.69 -26.27 -17.71
CA TRP A 249 13.79 -25.32 -17.53
C TRP A 249 14.45 -24.88 -18.85
N LYS A 250 14.43 -25.77 -19.85
CA LYS A 250 15.13 -25.56 -21.13
C LYS A 250 14.26 -24.78 -22.10
N THR A 251 13.00 -25.16 -22.18
CA THR A 251 12.08 -24.65 -23.21
C THR A 251 11.19 -23.53 -22.70
N GLY A 252 10.84 -23.52 -21.40
CA GLY A 252 9.84 -22.63 -20.84
C GLY A 252 8.39 -23.05 -21.10
N TYR A 253 8.17 -24.23 -21.71
CA TYR A 253 6.84 -24.79 -21.86
C TYR A 253 6.31 -25.32 -20.53
N LEU A 254 4.98 -25.25 -20.36
CA LEU A 254 4.33 -25.91 -19.22
C LEU A 254 4.35 -27.42 -19.46
N ILE A 255 4.54 -28.19 -18.39
CA ILE A 255 4.50 -29.65 -18.43
C ILE A 255 3.08 -30.10 -18.07
N ASP A 256 2.49 -30.91 -18.94
CA ASP A 256 1.20 -31.55 -18.69
C ASP A 256 1.36 -32.59 -17.57
N PRO A 257 0.58 -32.52 -16.48
CA PRO A 257 0.67 -33.47 -15.37
C PRO A 257 0.21 -34.89 -15.72
N GLU A 258 -0.58 -35.07 -16.79
CA GLU A 258 -1.14 -36.38 -17.16
C GLU A 258 -0.16 -37.22 -17.98
N ASP A 259 0.49 -36.61 -18.97
CA ASP A 259 1.33 -37.30 -19.96
C ASP A 259 2.76 -36.76 -20.07
N GLY A 260 3.10 -35.69 -19.34
CA GLY A 260 4.42 -35.06 -19.41
C GLY A 260 4.69 -34.28 -20.70
N GLY A 261 3.68 -34.11 -21.55
CA GLY A 261 3.79 -33.34 -22.80
C GLY A 261 3.99 -31.84 -22.55
N PHE A 262 4.44 -31.13 -23.58
CA PHE A 262 4.61 -29.68 -23.52
C PHE A 262 3.31 -28.96 -23.88
N ILE A 263 3.03 -27.88 -23.15
CA ILE A 263 1.90 -26.98 -23.42
C ILE A 263 2.46 -25.58 -23.63
N ASP A 264 2.05 -24.94 -24.73
CA ASP A 264 2.42 -23.56 -25.03
C ASP A 264 1.88 -22.62 -23.94
N PRO A 265 2.75 -21.92 -23.19
CA PRO A 265 2.31 -21.05 -22.11
C PRO A 265 1.60 -19.80 -22.63
N LYS A 266 1.57 -19.49 -23.93
CA LYS A 266 0.81 -18.37 -24.49
C LYS A 266 -0.57 -18.81 -24.99
N THR A 267 -0.65 -19.96 -25.65
CA THR A 267 -1.89 -20.42 -26.32
C THR A 267 -2.66 -21.47 -25.54
N GLY A 268 -2.00 -22.21 -24.63
CA GLY A 268 -2.59 -23.33 -23.91
C GLY A 268 -2.65 -24.63 -24.71
N ASP A 269 -2.14 -24.65 -25.94
CA ASP A 269 -2.18 -25.82 -26.82
C ASP A 269 -1.06 -26.81 -26.51
N LYS A 270 -1.33 -28.11 -26.72
CA LYS A 270 -0.28 -29.14 -26.67
C LYS A 270 0.70 -28.97 -27.82
N VAL A 271 1.98 -29.02 -27.49
CA VAL A 271 3.10 -28.91 -28.42
C VAL A 271 3.89 -30.21 -28.41
N THR A 272 4.18 -30.74 -29.59
CA THR A 272 5.12 -31.86 -29.76
C THR A 272 6.43 -31.30 -30.29
N LEU A 273 7.49 -31.38 -29.48
CA LEU A 273 8.83 -30.99 -29.89
C LEU A 273 9.61 -32.23 -30.33
N THR A 274 10.32 -32.13 -31.45
CA THR A 274 11.30 -33.14 -31.87
C THR A 274 12.56 -33.06 -30.99
N GLU A 275 13.33 -34.15 -30.93
CA GLU A 275 14.60 -34.18 -30.17
C GLU A 275 15.59 -33.11 -30.66
N GLU A 276 15.60 -32.82 -31.97
CA GLU A 276 16.44 -31.77 -32.57
C GLU A 276 15.98 -30.37 -32.13
N GLN A 277 14.67 -30.13 -32.07
CA GLN A 277 14.12 -28.88 -31.53
C GLN A 277 14.44 -28.72 -30.05
N LEU A 278 14.27 -29.76 -29.24
CA LEU A 278 14.64 -29.78 -27.82
C LEU A 278 16.13 -29.48 -27.61
N ALA A 279 17.01 -30.05 -28.44
CA ALA A 279 18.45 -29.79 -28.40
C ALA A 279 18.81 -28.36 -28.84
N SER A 280 17.97 -27.71 -29.65
CA SER A 280 18.17 -26.34 -30.13
C SER A 280 17.77 -25.25 -29.13
N TYR A 281 17.12 -25.60 -28.01
CA TYR A 281 16.91 -24.66 -26.90
C TYR A 281 18.22 -24.54 -26.11
N VAL A 282 19.10 -23.62 -26.55
CA VAL A 282 20.53 -23.57 -26.13
C VAL A 282 20.80 -22.89 -24.78
N ARG A 283 19.81 -22.42 -24.01
CA ARG A 283 20.10 -21.74 -22.74
C ARG A 283 19.15 -22.20 -21.65
N ASP A 284 19.70 -22.38 -20.45
CA ASP A 284 18.97 -22.32 -19.18
C ASP A 284 18.33 -20.92 -19.05
N LYS A 285 17.37 -20.61 -19.93
CA LYS A 285 16.63 -19.34 -19.97
C LYS A 285 15.98 -19.09 -18.62
N TYR A 286 15.65 -20.17 -17.92
CA TYR A 286 15.23 -20.18 -16.53
C TYR A 286 16.31 -20.89 -15.71
N SER A 287 17.25 -20.10 -15.21
CA SER A 287 18.33 -20.62 -14.36
C SER A 287 17.78 -21.06 -13.01
N ARG A 288 18.38 -22.11 -12.42
CA ARG A 288 18.12 -22.46 -11.02
C ARG A 288 18.61 -21.35 -10.08
N PRO A 289 18.02 -21.24 -8.88
CA PRO A 289 18.55 -20.36 -7.85
C PRO A 289 20.01 -20.74 -7.51
N PRO A 290 20.90 -19.77 -7.27
CA PRO A 290 22.27 -20.04 -6.83
C PRO A 290 22.29 -20.96 -5.60
N GLY A 291 23.16 -21.97 -5.60
CA GLY A 291 23.27 -22.94 -4.52
C GLY A 291 22.19 -24.04 -4.53
N TYR A 292 21.28 -24.03 -5.51
CA TYR A 292 20.28 -25.07 -5.72
C TYR A 292 20.50 -25.79 -7.05
N GLY A 293 20.33 -27.12 -7.03
CA GLY A 293 20.61 -27.98 -8.17
C GLY A 293 22.04 -28.48 -8.19
N GLY A 294 22.19 -29.79 -8.04
CA GLY A 294 23.45 -30.51 -8.15
C GLY A 294 23.17 -31.99 -8.07
N ASN A 295 23.56 -32.75 -9.09
CA ASN A 295 23.52 -34.20 -9.04
C ASN A 295 24.47 -34.65 -7.92
N LEU A 296 23.95 -35.31 -6.89
CA LEU A 296 24.74 -36.09 -5.95
C LEU A 296 25.31 -37.30 -6.71
N GLY A 297 26.53 -37.16 -7.25
CA GLY A 297 27.42 -38.27 -7.63
C GLY A 297 27.57 -38.56 -9.13
N VAL A 298 28.78 -38.32 -9.67
CA VAL A 298 29.78 -39.31 -10.12
C VAL A 298 30.93 -38.51 -10.76
N GLY A 299 32.15 -38.81 -10.36
CA GLY A 299 33.35 -38.06 -10.73
C GLY A 299 33.62 -38.00 -12.24
N GLY A 300 33.94 -36.80 -12.70
CA GLY A 300 34.58 -36.52 -13.98
C GLY A 300 35.62 -35.43 -13.74
N ASN A 301 36.85 -35.86 -13.52
CA ASN A 301 38.00 -35.03 -13.28
C ASN A 301 38.52 -34.52 -14.63
N ASP A 302 38.15 -33.31 -15.05
CA ASP A 302 38.86 -32.61 -16.12
C ASP A 302 39.59 -31.40 -15.54
N ASN A 303 40.70 -31.75 -14.92
CA ASN A 303 41.82 -30.88 -14.64
C ASN A 303 42.54 -30.61 -15.97
N THR A 304 42.20 -29.52 -16.66
CA THR A 304 43.11 -28.92 -17.65
C THR A 304 43.51 -27.54 -17.18
N GLY A 305 44.71 -27.49 -16.63
CA GLY A 305 45.37 -26.27 -16.19
C GLY A 305 45.54 -25.26 -17.34
N GLY A 306 45.27 -24.01 -16.99
CA GLY A 306 45.68 -22.83 -17.74
C GLY A 306 46.10 -21.78 -16.72
N THR A 307 47.37 -21.79 -16.38
CA THR A 307 48.04 -20.74 -15.61
C THR A 307 47.99 -19.44 -16.39
N GLY A 308 47.41 -18.40 -15.78
CA GLY A 308 47.43 -17.03 -16.30
C GLY A 308 47.25 -16.06 -15.14
N ASP A 309 48.36 -15.52 -14.67
CA ASP A 309 48.45 -14.47 -13.66
C ASP A 309 47.59 -13.26 -14.03
N GLN A 310 46.78 -12.75 -13.10
CA GLN A 310 46.51 -11.31 -13.00
C GLN A 310 46.42 -10.86 -11.53
N GLU A 311 47.20 -9.83 -11.24
CA GLU A 311 47.40 -9.12 -9.99
C GLU A 311 46.14 -8.40 -9.46
N PRO A 312 46.10 -8.03 -8.15
CA PRO A 312 44.97 -7.37 -7.52
C PRO A 312 45.12 -5.85 -7.54
N VAL A 313 44.13 -5.13 -8.06
CA VAL A 313 44.05 -3.65 -7.99
C VAL A 313 42.57 -3.28 -8.06
N ASN A 314 42.00 -2.29 -7.38
CA ASN A 314 42.24 -1.52 -6.16
C ASN A 314 40.95 -0.71 -5.97
N THR A 315 40.52 -0.54 -4.73
CA THR A 315 39.47 0.39 -4.31
C THR A 315 39.79 1.84 -4.67
N GLN A 316 38.85 2.56 -5.31
CA GLN A 316 38.79 4.03 -5.26
C GLN A 316 37.34 4.55 -5.25
N THR A 317 37.13 5.56 -4.41
CA THR A 317 35.98 6.48 -4.29
C THR A 317 36.56 7.91 -4.48
N PRO A 318 35.75 8.98 -4.47
CA PRO A 318 34.85 9.52 -5.50
C PRO A 318 35.43 10.77 -6.21
N GLY A 319 34.86 11.18 -7.35
CA GLY A 319 35.24 12.40 -8.07
C GLY A 319 34.04 13.23 -8.53
N ASP A 320 34.20 14.55 -8.40
CA ASP A 320 33.24 15.65 -8.49
C ASP A 320 32.63 15.98 -9.88
N ASN A 321 31.36 16.40 -9.82
CA ASN A 321 30.58 17.35 -10.63
C ASN A 321 31.03 17.82 -12.05
N THR A 322 30.11 17.69 -13.01
CA THR A 322 29.67 18.82 -13.88
C THR A 322 28.23 18.60 -14.39
N GLU A 323 27.39 19.62 -14.18
CA GLU A 323 26.00 19.79 -14.65
C GLU A 323 25.91 20.04 -16.18
N PRO A 324 24.84 19.59 -16.86
CA PRO A 324 24.36 20.29 -18.04
C PRO A 324 22.88 20.72 -17.92
N THR A 325 22.65 21.95 -18.38
CA THR A 325 21.40 22.72 -18.49
C THR A 325 20.32 21.99 -19.34
N PRO A 326 19.01 22.12 -19.02
CA PRO A 326 17.96 21.31 -19.62
C PRO A 326 17.51 21.83 -21.00
N THR A 327 17.58 20.96 -22.01
CA THR A 327 16.82 21.12 -23.27
C THR A 327 15.49 20.39 -23.16
N THR A 328 14.38 21.11 -23.33
CA THR A 328 13.01 20.61 -23.40
C THR A 328 12.80 19.65 -24.58
N PRO A 329 12.31 18.41 -24.36
CA PRO A 329 11.67 17.62 -25.40
C PRO A 329 10.14 17.63 -25.22
N THR A 330 9.46 18.00 -26.29
CA THR A 330 8.01 17.84 -26.55
C THR A 330 7.55 16.40 -26.25
N PRO A 331 6.34 16.20 -25.67
CA PRO A 331 5.91 14.88 -25.20
C PRO A 331 5.72 13.93 -26.37
N THR A 332 6.61 12.94 -26.46
CA THR A 332 6.41 11.79 -27.34
C THR A 332 5.67 10.74 -26.53
N GLU A 333 4.54 10.34 -27.10
CA GLU A 333 3.72 9.16 -26.80
C GLU A 333 4.37 8.11 -25.89
N SER A 334 3.69 7.82 -24.78
CA SER A 334 3.98 6.80 -23.78
C SER A 334 4.53 5.51 -24.39
N GLN A 335 5.86 5.39 -24.45
CA GLN A 335 6.51 4.10 -24.62
C GLN A 335 6.57 3.44 -23.25
N ARG A 336 5.51 2.71 -22.95
CA ARG A 336 5.47 1.60 -21.99
C ARG A 336 6.78 0.81 -22.13
N PRO A 337 7.56 0.58 -21.06
CA PRO A 337 8.72 -0.31 -21.16
C PRO A 337 8.21 -1.67 -21.61
N ALA A 338 8.83 -2.19 -22.68
CA ALA A 338 8.58 -3.52 -23.20
C ALA A 338 8.75 -4.52 -22.06
N SER A 339 7.66 -5.13 -21.63
CA SER A 339 7.67 -6.28 -20.74
C SER A 339 8.17 -7.47 -21.55
N ASP A 340 9.49 -7.68 -21.59
CA ASP A 340 10.11 -8.86 -22.23
C ASP A 340 9.89 -10.18 -21.44
N SER A 341 8.94 -10.22 -20.50
CA SER A 341 8.44 -11.47 -19.93
C SER A 341 7.32 -12.01 -20.81
N ASP A 342 7.72 -12.57 -21.93
CA ASP A 342 6.90 -12.98 -23.06
C ASP A 342 6.21 -14.35 -22.83
N LEU A 343 5.60 -14.53 -21.65
CA LEU A 343 4.87 -15.73 -21.20
C LEU A 343 3.69 -15.14 -20.39
N TRP A 344 2.42 -15.48 -20.59
CA TRP A 344 1.69 -16.51 -19.84
C TRP A 344 0.20 -16.48 -20.24
N TYR A 345 -0.44 -17.65 -20.20
CA TYR A 345 -1.84 -17.97 -20.50
C TYR A 345 -2.65 -17.88 -19.22
N THR A 346 -3.60 -16.95 -19.18
CA THR A 346 -4.62 -16.87 -18.12
C THR A 346 -5.75 -17.81 -18.50
N GLY A 347 -5.61 -19.10 -18.18
CA GLY A 347 -6.72 -20.03 -18.34
C GLY A 347 -7.85 -19.66 -17.38
N ASP A 348 -9.02 -19.33 -17.94
CA ASP A 348 -10.31 -19.37 -17.23
C ASP A 348 -10.67 -20.82 -16.84
#